data_AF-A0AAX3PJ67-F1
#
_entry.id   AF-A0AAX3PJ67-F1
#
_cell.length_a   1.000
_cell.length_b   1.000
_cell.length_c   1.000
_cell.angle_alpha   90.00
_cell.angle_beta   90.00
_cell.angle_gamma   90.00
#
_symmetry.space_group_name_H-M   'P 1'
#
loop_
_entity.id
_entity.type
_entity.pdbx_description
1 polymer ?
#
loop_
_entity_poly.entity_id
_entity_poly.type
_entity_poly.pdbx_seq_one_letter_code
_entity_poly.pdbx_strand_id
1 'polypeptide(L)' 'MLKEKEILPKIEENTVYDETINIEKLFKLLSEMPDDFYEEERTDEPPQEREDL' A
#
# COMPACT_ATOMS: atom_id res chain seq x y z
N MET A 1 -6.93 -22.33 -37.56
CA MET A 1 -6.78 -21.19 -36.64
C MET A 1 -7.37 -21.60 -35.30
N LEU A 2 -6.52 -21.97 -34.34
CA LEU A 2 -6.96 -22.29 -32.99
C LEU A 2 -6.82 -21.00 -32.18
N LYS A 3 -7.94 -20.41 -31.76
CA LYS A 3 -7.95 -19.21 -30.94
C LYS A 3 -7.24 -19.51 -29.62
N GLU A 4 -6.19 -18.76 -29.34
CA GLU A 4 -5.53 -18.77 -28.04
C GLU A 4 -6.59 -18.51 -26.97
N LYS A 5 -6.67 -19.38 -25.97
CA LYS A 5 -7.48 -19.12 -24.79
C LYS A 5 -6.76 -18.01 -24.05
N GLU A 6 -7.27 -16.78 -24.14
CA GLU A 6 -6.90 -15.72 -23.20
C GLU A 6 -7.23 -16.23 -21.80
N ILE A 7 -6.20 -16.60 -21.05
CA ILE A 7 -6.30 -16.92 -19.65
C ILE A 7 -6.47 -15.56 -18.96
N LEU A 8 -7.72 -15.15 -18.74
CA LEU A 8 -8.02 -14.00 -17.89
C LEU A 8 -7.41 -14.30 -16.51
N PRO A 9 -6.54 -13.42 -15.98
CA PRO A 9 -5.95 -13.62 -14.67
C PRO A 9 -7.09 -13.72 -13.64
N LYS A 10 -6.98 -14.76 -12.81
CA LYS A 10 -7.93 -15.11 -11.76
C LYS A 10 -8.17 -13.87 -10.90
N ILE A 11 -9.40 -13.35 -10.90
CA ILE A 11 -9.80 -12.30 -9.96
C ILE A 11 -9.59 -12.90 -8.58
N GLU A 12 -8.58 -12.41 -7.85
CA GLU A 12 -8.34 -12.83 -6.47
C GLU A 12 -9.62 -12.55 -5.68
N GLU A 13 -10.19 -13.61 -5.09
CA GLU A 13 -11.22 -13.47 -4.07
C GLU A 13 -10.71 -12.50 -3.02
N ASN A 14 -11.57 -11.59 -2.54
CA ASN A 14 -11.31 -10.74 -1.38
C ASN A 14 -11.04 -11.64 -0.17
N THR A 15 -9.79 -12.06 -0.04
CA THR A 15 -9.27 -12.76 1.12
C THR A 15 -9.19 -11.70 2.21
N VAL A 16 -10.17 -11.71 3.11
CA VAL A 16 -10.10 -10.94 4.35
C VAL A 16 -8.96 -11.57 5.15
N TYR A 17 -7.76 -11.01 5.02
CA TYR A 17 -6.60 -11.37 5.82
C TYR A 17 -6.80 -10.76 7.21
N ASP A 18 -7.43 -11.51 8.10
CA ASP A 18 -7.54 -11.19 9.53
C ASP A 18 -6.33 -11.74 10.32
N GLU A 19 -5.15 -11.77 9.70
CA GLU A 19 -3.91 -12.20 10.33
C GLU A 19 -3.04 -10.97 10.60
N THR A 20 -2.75 -10.72 11.88
CA THR A 20 -1.72 -9.78 12.30
C THR A 20 -0.43 -10.08 11.53
N ILE A 21 0.07 -9.10 10.78
CA ILE A 21 1.30 -9.26 10.01
C ILE A 21 2.48 -9.57 10.96
N ASN A 22 3.23 -10.64 10.67
CA ASN A 22 4.47 -10.91 11.38
C ASN A 22 5.49 -9.79 11.07
N ILE A 23 6.26 -9.39 12.07
CA ILE A 23 7.36 -8.42 11.99
C ILE A 23 8.31 -8.69 10.81
N GLU A 24 8.67 -9.95 10.55
CA GLU A 24 9.55 -10.32 9.43
C GLU A 24 8.93 -9.97 8.07
N LYS A 25 7.63 -10.24 7.92
CA LYS A 25 6.87 -9.92 6.71
C LYS A 25 6.72 -8.41 6.56
N LEU A 26 6.52 -7.69 7.66
CA LEU A 26 6.48 -6.23 7.68
C LEU A 26 7.80 -5.62 7.18
N PHE A 27 8.93 -6.05 7.75
CA PHE A 27 10.24 -5.52 7.34
C PHE A 27 10.57 -5.84 5.88
N LYS A 28 10.19 -7.02 5.38
CA LYS A 28 10.34 -7.35 3.96
C LYS A 28 9.57 -6.37 3.08
N LEU A 29 8.30 -6.08 3.39
CA LEU A 29 7.51 -5.10 2.62
C LEU A 29 8.13 -3.70 2.66
N LEU A 30 8.61 -3.27 3.83
CA LEU A 30 9.28 -1.97 3.95
C LEU A 30 10.59 -1.90 3.14
N SER A 31 11.30 -3.02 2.98
CA SER A 31 12.52 -3.07 2.15
C SER A 31 12.27 -2.98 0.64
N GLU A 32 11.04 -3.26 0.20
CA GLU A 32 10.61 -3.14 -1.19
C GLU A 32 10.11 -1.71 -1.52
N MET A 33 10.12 -0.79 -0.53
CA MET A 33 9.72 0.60 -0.71
C MET A 33 10.72 1.35 -1.61
N PRO A 34 10.24 2.25 -2.49
CA PRO A 34 11.12 3.09 -3.31
C PRO A 34 12.06 3.95 -2.45
N ASP A 35 13.30 4.13 -2.92
CA ASP A 35 14.32 4.93 -2.22
C ASP A 35 13.95 6.42 -2.12
N ASP A 36 13.12 6.92 -3.04
CA ASP A 36 12.66 8.30 -3.14
C ASP A 36 11.41 8.60 -2.31
N PHE A 37 10.80 7.59 -1.67
CA PHE A 37 9.54 7.75 -0.94
C PHE A 37 9.60 8.79 0.19
N TYR A 38 10.77 8.95 0.81
CA TYR A 38 11.03 9.96 1.85
C TYR A 38 12.09 10.98 1.41
N GLU A 39 12.21 11.24 0.10
CA GLU A 39 13.15 12.26 -0.41
C GLU A 39 12.74 13.68 0.03
N GLU A 40 11.44 13.94 0.13
CA GLU A 40 10.91 15.22 0.59
C GLU A 40 10.95 15.34 2.13
N GLU A 41 11.41 16.50 2.60
CA GLU A 41 11.38 16.83 4.02
C GLU A 41 9.94 17.03 4.50
N ARG A 42 9.56 16.30 5.56
CA ARG A 42 8.26 16.48 6.19
C ARG A 42 8.20 17.83 6.89
N THR A 43 7.30 18.70 6.45
CA THR A 43 6.99 19.95 7.15
C THR A 43 5.84 19.70 8.12
N ASP A 44 6.10 19.83 9.42
CA ASP A 44 5.07 19.75 10.47
C ASP A 44 4.43 21.14 10.64
N GLU A 45 3.43 21.43 9.80
CA GLU A 45 2.73 22.70 9.86
C GLU A 45 1.85 22.80 11.11
N PRO A 46 1.78 23.99 11.75
CA PRO A 46 0.88 24.19 12.87
C PRO A 46 -0.59 24.03 12.44
N PRO A 47 -1.48 23.64 13.36
CA PRO A 47 -2.92 23.59 13.07
C PRO A 47 -3.45 24.94 12.58
N GLN A 48 -4.45 24.90 11.70
CA GLN A 48 -5.19 26.10 11.30
C GLN A 48 -6.06 26.62 12.45
N GLU A 49 -6.17 27.94 12.55
CA GLU A 49 -7.14 28.62 13.42
C GLU A 49 -8.56 28.16 13.05
N ARG A 50 -9.40 27.93 14.06
CA ARG A 50 -10.81 27.54 13.88
C ARG A 50 -11.71 28.61 14.51
N GLU A 51 -12.82 28.93 13.85
CA GLU A 51 -13.85 29.76 14.47
C GLU A 51 -14.56 28.95 15.56
N ASP A 52 -14.72 29.53 16.75
CA ASP A 52 -15.57 28.98 17.79
C ASP A 52 -17.04 29.21 17.40
N LEU A 53 -17.78 28.14 17.12
CA LEU A 53 -19.21 28.13 16.76
C LEU A 53 -20.13 28.31 17.98
#